data_AF-A0A949KBT0-F1
#
_entry.id   AF-A0A949KBT0-F1
#
_cell.length_a   1.000
_cell.length_b   1.000
_cell.length_c   1.000
_cell.angle_alpha   90.00
_cell.angle_beta   90.00
_cell.angle_gamma   90.00
#
_symmetry.space_group_name_H-M   'P 1'
#
loop_
_entity.id
_entity.type
_entity.pdbx_description
1 polymer ?
#
loop_
_entity_poly.entity_id
_entity_poly.type
_entity_poly.pdbx_seq_one_letter_code
_entity_poly.pdbx_strand_id
1 'polypeptide(L)'
;MFGILAVPVMLAGGLAVDYIGLSVQKSELQNATDAAALAVAREGKITGAEALELARQTIAANYGFTAAQVSVTMNDGVASVNAVIDKPLVFGGFMGKKSSPVSVNAEATFAYTKYEIALVLDTTGSMAGGKLVSLQNAVIGLVDGMEALGLEKEQIKFSLIPYAGFVNVGPEYGPNISGTGLITKPGAAWLDQDAKASVPQSDLPSQFSRFALYKHLNAKWPGCVETRIPTGKALHDVNDTVPDPTDPNSLFTPFFAVDEPDTAWKYPNSYLPDGGTPLKGKGATEADKEGQLARYGQTGKYKTPSGAADAILQTLTWKKPKMDNSPSRFYSNKNDPKGPGFGCEVEPLVPLTTDFKDIKKTVKKLEANGSTNMLEGVMWGWRVLSSREPFTDGASESDSSVEKIMIFLTDGQNSFGNLNNALGSGYTSMGYLVDGRLDNLTAASSGQTNKALDKKTLAACTNAKDDGIEIYTIRLEEPDMATGNLLSQCASSKSHYFDAPSRNQLAPIFDAIKKGVVKLRLTS
;
A
#
# COMPACT_ATOMS: atom_id res chain seq x y z
N MET A 1 3.34 -81.46 21.34
CA MET A 1 3.19 -80.04 21.73
C MET A 1 3.76 -79.06 20.70
N PHE A 2 4.91 -79.36 20.06
CA PHE A 2 5.53 -78.47 19.04
C PHE A 2 4.66 -78.20 17.79
N GLY A 3 3.89 -79.19 17.30
CA GLY A 3 3.04 -79.02 16.12
C GLY A 3 1.81 -78.10 16.31
N ILE A 4 1.34 -77.91 17.54
CA ILE A 4 0.16 -77.06 17.85
C ILE A 4 0.54 -75.57 17.86
N LEU A 5 1.80 -75.25 18.21
CA LEU A 5 2.31 -73.87 18.21
C LEU A 5 2.80 -73.39 16.83
N ALA A 6 3.04 -74.30 15.89
CA ALA A 6 3.49 -73.95 14.54
C ALA A 6 2.39 -73.27 13.70
N VAL A 7 1.12 -73.65 13.90
CA VAL A 7 -0.02 -73.10 13.15
C VAL A 7 -0.28 -71.62 13.47
N PRO A 8 -0.35 -71.19 14.75
CA PRO A 8 -0.49 -69.77 15.09
C PRO A 8 0.65 -68.89 14.59
N VAL A 9 1.90 -69.39 14.62
CA VAL A 9 3.08 -68.62 14.17
C VAL A 9 3.09 -68.45 12.65
N MET A 10 2.72 -69.48 11.88
CA MET A 10 2.56 -69.36 10.43
C MET A 10 1.42 -68.42 10.05
N LEU A 11 0.29 -68.46 10.78
CA LEU A 11 -0.81 -67.51 10.58
C LEU A 11 -0.38 -66.08 10.87
N ALA A 12 0.35 -65.85 11.97
CA ALA A 12 0.88 -64.53 12.30
C ALA A 12 1.87 -64.03 11.23
N GLY A 13 2.74 -64.90 10.73
CA GLY A 13 3.66 -64.58 9.63
C GLY A 13 2.94 -64.26 8.32
N GLY A 14 1.92 -65.04 7.96
CA GLY A 14 1.10 -64.79 6.76
C GLY A 14 0.34 -63.46 6.84
N LEU A 15 -0.25 -63.16 8.00
CA LEU A 15 -0.89 -61.87 8.26
C LEU A 15 0.09 -60.70 8.21
N ALA A 16 1.32 -60.88 8.69
CA ALA A 16 2.36 -59.85 8.60
C ALA A 16 2.73 -59.55 7.15
N VAL A 17 2.84 -60.57 6.29
CA VAL A 17 3.12 -60.38 4.85
C VAL A 17 1.99 -59.63 4.17
N ASP A 18 0.73 -60.02 4.43
CA ASP A 18 -0.44 -59.33 3.88
C ASP A 18 -0.53 -57.87 4.37
N TYR A 19 -0.23 -57.62 5.65
CA TYR A 19 -0.18 -56.27 6.21
C TYR A 19 0.89 -55.40 5.56
N ILE A 20 2.12 -55.92 5.40
CA ILE A 20 3.21 -55.21 4.72
C ILE A 20 2.80 -54.91 3.29
N GLY A 21 2.20 -55.88 2.59
CA GLY A 21 1.67 -55.68 1.25
C GLY A 21 0.64 -54.54 1.21
N LEU A 22 -0.36 -54.54 2.10
CA LEU A 22 -1.35 -53.48 2.19
C LEU A 22 -0.73 -52.12 2.49
N SER A 23 0.24 -52.07 3.40
CA SER A 23 0.93 -50.83 3.78
C SER A 23 1.72 -50.22 2.63
N VAL A 24 2.49 -51.03 1.90
CA VAL A 24 3.22 -50.58 0.71
C VAL A 24 2.24 -50.05 -0.35
N GLN A 25 1.15 -50.78 -0.58
CA GLN A 25 0.15 -50.35 -1.57
C GLN A 25 -0.53 -49.04 -1.21
N LYS A 26 -0.84 -48.86 0.08
CA LYS A 26 -1.42 -47.62 0.57
C LYS A 26 -0.48 -46.45 0.33
N SER A 27 0.83 -46.63 0.57
CA SER A 27 1.83 -45.59 0.33
C SER A 27 1.95 -45.24 -1.16
N GLU A 28 2.02 -46.24 -2.05
CA GLU A 28 2.11 -46.01 -3.49
C GLU A 28 0.85 -45.35 -4.05
N LEU A 29 -0.33 -45.79 -3.60
CA LEU A 29 -1.60 -45.20 -4.02
C LEU A 29 -1.75 -43.78 -3.49
N GLN A 30 -1.33 -43.50 -2.26
CA GLN A 30 -1.32 -42.16 -1.69
C GLN A 30 -0.48 -41.21 -2.55
N ASN A 31 0.77 -41.57 -2.86
CA ASN A 31 1.65 -40.74 -3.68
C ASN A 31 1.05 -40.43 -5.07
N ALA A 32 0.41 -41.41 -5.70
CA ALA A 32 -0.26 -41.22 -6.99
C ALA A 32 -1.51 -40.35 -6.88
N THR A 33 -2.25 -40.47 -5.77
CA THR A 33 -3.46 -39.68 -5.50
C THR A 33 -3.12 -38.23 -5.16
N ASP A 34 -2.02 -37.99 -4.44
CA ASP A 34 -1.48 -36.65 -4.17
C ASP A 34 -1.08 -35.94 -5.47
N ALA A 35 -0.38 -36.66 -6.37
CA ALA A 35 -0.05 -36.14 -7.69
C ALA A 35 -1.30 -35.81 -8.53
N ALA A 36 -2.35 -36.62 -8.42
CA ALA A 36 -3.61 -36.40 -9.11
C ALA A 36 -4.42 -35.23 -8.54
N ALA A 37 -4.46 -35.07 -7.22
CA ALA A 37 -5.07 -33.91 -6.58
C ALA A 37 -4.36 -32.63 -7.02
N LEU A 38 -3.03 -32.63 -7.07
CA LEU A 38 -2.25 -31.49 -7.56
C LEU A 38 -2.50 -31.21 -9.06
N ALA A 39 -2.56 -32.25 -9.90
CA ALA A 39 -2.82 -32.11 -11.34
C ALA A 39 -4.22 -31.53 -11.62
N VAL A 40 -5.24 -32.01 -10.91
CA VAL A 40 -6.61 -31.48 -11.00
C VAL A 40 -6.67 -30.05 -10.47
N ALA A 41 -6.07 -29.78 -9.29
CA ALA A 41 -6.02 -28.44 -8.74
C ALA A 41 -5.41 -27.48 -9.76
N ARG A 42 -4.24 -27.79 -10.34
CA ARG A 42 -3.51 -26.95 -11.30
C ARG A 42 -4.32 -26.46 -12.50
N GLU A 43 -5.27 -27.24 -13.01
CA GLU A 43 -6.07 -26.82 -14.17
C GLU A 43 -7.14 -25.77 -13.79
N GLY A 44 -7.65 -25.80 -12.55
CA GLY A 44 -8.47 -24.75 -11.93
C GLY A 44 -9.83 -24.43 -12.58
N LYS A 45 -10.06 -24.80 -13.83
CA LYS A 45 -11.28 -24.54 -14.62
C LYS A 45 -12.06 -25.82 -14.93
N ILE A 46 -11.45 -26.99 -14.75
CA ILE A 46 -12.07 -28.28 -15.05
C ILE A 46 -12.92 -28.75 -13.86
N THR A 47 -14.13 -29.25 -14.16
CA THR A 47 -15.04 -29.80 -13.15
C THR A 47 -15.68 -31.09 -13.64
N GLY A 48 -16.28 -31.86 -12.74
CA GLY A 48 -17.05 -33.06 -13.09
C GLY A 48 -16.22 -34.08 -13.89
N ALA A 49 -16.65 -34.36 -15.12
CA ALA A 49 -16.07 -35.41 -15.96
C ALA A 49 -14.62 -35.12 -16.40
N GLU A 50 -14.27 -33.86 -16.65
CA GLU A 50 -12.92 -33.49 -17.10
C GLU A 50 -11.89 -33.63 -15.97
N ALA A 51 -12.24 -33.17 -14.77
CA ALA A 51 -11.42 -33.32 -13.57
C ALA A 51 -11.21 -34.80 -13.22
N LEU A 52 -12.27 -35.61 -13.35
CA LEU A 52 -12.22 -37.05 -13.12
C LEU A 52 -11.30 -37.76 -14.13
N GLU A 53 -11.37 -37.38 -15.42
CA GLU A 53 -10.54 -37.96 -16.46
C GLU A 53 -9.05 -37.63 -16.23
N LEU A 54 -8.72 -36.39 -15.89
CA LEU A 54 -7.35 -35.99 -15.58
C LEU A 54 -6.79 -36.72 -14.34
N ALA A 55 -7.58 -36.82 -13.27
CA ALA A 55 -7.18 -37.56 -12.07
C ALA A 55 -6.90 -39.04 -12.40
N ARG A 56 -7.76 -39.68 -13.22
CA ARG A 56 -7.56 -41.06 -13.67
C ARG A 56 -6.29 -41.23 -14.49
N GLN A 57 -6.03 -40.33 -15.43
CA GLN A 57 -4.81 -40.38 -16.24
C GLN A 57 -3.56 -40.20 -15.37
N THR A 58 -3.61 -39.30 -14.39
CA THR A 58 -2.48 -39.02 -13.51
C THR A 58 -2.22 -40.18 -12.55
N ILE A 59 -3.27 -40.78 -11.97
CA ILE A 59 -3.13 -41.99 -11.14
C ILE A 59 -2.60 -43.14 -11.99
N ALA A 60 -3.15 -43.38 -13.18
CA ALA A 60 -2.70 -44.46 -14.06
C ALA A 60 -1.23 -44.31 -14.46
N ALA A 61 -0.76 -43.07 -14.71
CA ALA A 61 0.63 -42.80 -15.06
C ALA A 61 1.61 -43.02 -13.88
N ASN A 62 1.21 -42.69 -12.66
CA ASN A 62 2.08 -42.78 -11.47
C ASN A 62 2.00 -44.12 -10.75
N TYR A 63 0.89 -44.85 -10.93
CA TYR A 63 0.60 -46.10 -10.22
C TYR A 63 0.59 -47.33 -11.14
N GLY A 64 0.43 -47.14 -12.46
CA GLY A 64 0.58 -48.20 -13.48
C GLY A 64 -0.67 -49.05 -13.75
N PHE A 65 -1.84 -48.72 -13.21
CA PHE A 65 -3.09 -49.46 -13.41
C PHE A 65 -4.32 -48.56 -13.57
N THR A 66 -5.27 -49.00 -14.40
CA THR A 66 -6.54 -48.32 -14.73
C THR A 66 -7.73 -48.71 -13.82
N ALA A 67 -7.52 -49.53 -12.79
CA ALA A 67 -8.60 -50.16 -12.02
C ALA A 67 -8.93 -49.49 -10.67
N ALA A 68 -8.40 -48.31 -10.38
CA ALA A 68 -8.81 -47.54 -9.20
C ALA A 68 -10.20 -46.94 -9.43
N GLN A 69 -11.13 -47.16 -8.50
CA GLN A 69 -12.33 -46.33 -8.42
C GLN A 69 -11.88 -44.95 -7.96
N VAL A 70 -11.79 -44.02 -8.90
CA VAL A 70 -11.43 -42.63 -8.65
C VAL A 70 -12.70 -41.80 -8.61
N SER A 71 -12.80 -40.92 -7.62
CA SER A 71 -13.79 -39.84 -7.60
C SER A 71 -13.10 -38.53 -7.26
N VAL A 72 -13.60 -37.45 -7.85
CA VAL A 72 -13.07 -36.09 -7.66
C VAL A 72 -14.23 -35.19 -7.25
N THR A 73 -14.04 -34.42 -6.19
CA THR A 73 -14.95 -33.33 -5.80
C THR A 73 -14.19 -32.02 -5.75
N MET A 74 -14.77 -30.97 -6.34
CA MET A 74 -14.24 -29.62 -6.31
C MET A 74 -15.17 -28.76 -5.44
N ASN A 75 -14.67 -28.25 -4.31
CA ASN A 75 -15.41 -27.33 -3.43
C ASN A 75 -14.51 -26.15 -3.05
N ASP A 76 -14.94 -24.92 -3.31
CA ASP A 76 -14.23 -23.69 -2.91
C ASP A 76 -12.73 -23.67 -3.23
N GLY A 77 -12.36 -24.14 -4.43
CA GLY A 77 -10.97 -24.22 -4.88
C GLY A 77 -10.20 -25.42 -4.34
N VAL A 78 -10.78 -26.28 -3.51
CA VAL A 78 -10.16 -27.53 -3.04
C VAL A 78 -10.55 -28.69 -3.96
N ALA A 79 -9.56 -29.30 -4.59
CA ALA A 79 -9.66 -30.58 -5.30
C ALA A 79 -9.45 -31.73 -4.32
N SER A 80 -10.53 -32.45 -3.97
CA SER A 80 -10.45 -33.68 -3.18
C SER A 80 -10.55 -34.88 -4.10
N VAL A 81 -9.50 -35.69 -4.15
CA VAL A 81 -9.41 -36.91 -4.95
C VAL A 81 -9.43 -38.11 -4.01
N ASN A 82 -10.38 -39.02 -4.22
CA ASN A 82 -10.42 -40.30 -3.55
C ASN A 82 -10.09 -41.41 -4.56
N ALA A 83 -9.22 -42.32 -4.15
CA ALA A 83 -8.87 -43.50 -4.94
C ALA A 83 -9.06 -44.76 -4.08
N VAL A 84 -9.78 -45.74 -4.64
CA VAL A 84 -9.99 -47.05 -4.03
C VAL A 84 -9.53 -48.15 -4.96
N ILE A 85 -8.76 -49.09 -4.42
CA ILE A 85 -8.35 -50.32 -5.10
C ILE A 85 -8.66 -51.52 -4.21
N ASP A 86 -8.89 -52.68 -4.82
CA ASP A 86 -8.93 -53.94 -4.09
C ASP A 86 -7.60 -54.66 -4.22
N LYS A 87 -6.85 -54.80 -3.11
CA LYS A 87 -5.60 -55.55 -3.09
C LYS A 87 -5.87 -57.02 -2.73
N PRO A 88 -5.52 -57.99 -3.60
CA PRO A 88 -5.57 -59.41 -3.25
C PRO A 88 -4.68 -59.72 -2.05
N LEU A 89 -5.17 -60.55 -1.13
CA LEU A 89 -4.41 -61.02 0.03
C LEU A 89 -3.80 -62.39 -0.29
N VAL A 90 -2.52 -62.58 0.03
CA VAL A 90 -1.79 -63.83 -0.22
C VAL A 90 -2.20 -64.89 0.79
N PHE A 91 -2.40 -64.51 2.06
CA PHE A 91 -2.77 -65.43 3.14
C PHE A 91 -4.18 -65.16 3.70
N GLY A 92 -4.82 -64.04 3.36
CA GLY A 92 -6.18 -63.71 3.80
C GLY A 92 -7.25 -64.74 3.42
N GLY A 93 -7.01 -65.55 2.37
CA GLY A 93 -7.88 -66.64 1.95
C GLY A 93 -8.09 -67.70 3.04
N PHE A 94 -7.12 -67.89 3.94
CA PHE A 94 -7.26 -68.78 5.11
C PHE A 94 -8.28 -68.27 6.14
N MET A 95 -8.64 -66.98 6.08
CA MET A 95 -9.62 -66.33 6.95
C MET A 95 -10.88 -65.89 6.18
N GLY A 96 -11.09 -66.41 4.96
CA GLY A 96 -12.26 -66.10 4.13
C GLY A 96 -12.22 -64.72 3.44
N LYS A 97 -11.12 -63.97 3.52
CA LYS A 97 -10.95 -62.67 2.84
C LYS A 97 -9.95 -62.78 1.69
N LYS A 98 -10.45 -62.78 0.45
CA LYS A 98 -9.60 -62.89 -0.76
C LYS A 98 -8.91 -61.58 -1.15
N SER A 99 -9.47 -60.44 -0.74
CA SER A 99 -8.93 -59.11 -0.98
C SER A 99 -9.30 -58.18 0.17
N SER A 100 -8.61 -57.04 0.24
CA SER A 100 -8.98 -55.92 1.11
C SER A 100 -8.97 -54.62 0.32
N PRO A 101 -10.00 -53.76 0.47
CA PRO A 101 -9.98 -52.44 -0.13
C PRO A 101 -8.90 -51.59 0.53
N VAL A 102 -8.15 -50.85 -0.27
CA VAL A 102 -7.24 -49.79 0.14
C VAL A 102 -7.82 -48.50 -0.41
N SER A 103 -8.20 -47.60 0.49
CA SER A 103 -8.70 -46.27 0.15
C SER A 103 -7.73 -45.22 0.65
N VAL A 104 -7.49 -44.22 -0.20
CA VAL A 104 -6.73 -43.01 0.12
C VAL A 104 -7.50 -41.79 -0.34
N ASN A 105 -7.26 -40.68 0.34
CA ASN A 105 -7.79 -39.38 -0.02
C ASN A 105 -6.64 -38.39 -0.04
N ALA A 106 -6.64 -37.50 -1.03
CA ALA A 106 -5.72 -36.40 -1.14
C ALA A 106 -6.51 -35.14 -1.47
N GLU A 107 -6.08 -34.02 -0.86
CA GLU A 107 -6.68 -32.72 -1.09
C GLU A 107 -5.59 -31.75 -1.55
N ALA A 108 -5.90 -30.96 -2.57
CA ALA A 108 -5.04 -29.90 -3.05
C ALA A 108 -5.88 -28.64 -3.30
N THR A 109 -5.44 -27.50 -2.81
CA THR A 109 -6.13 -26.22 -3.03
C THR A 109 -5.56 -25.52 -4.26
N PHE A 110 -6.43 -25.01 -5.11
CA PHE A 110 -6.11 -24.13 -6.22
C PHE A 110 -6.21 -22.67 -5.75
N ALA A 111 -5.08 -21.98 -5.74
CA ALA A 111 -5.06 -20.54 -5.52
C ALA A 111 -5.44 -19.85 -6.85
N TYR A 112 -6.65 -19.30 -6.94
CA TYR A 112 -6.82 -18.12 -7.77
C TYR A 112 -6.05 -17.00 -7.08
N THR A 113 -4.74 -16.94 -7.30
CA THR A 113 -3.93 -15.84 -6.81
C THR A 113 -4.41 -14.58 -7.53
N LYS A 114 -5.28 -13.80 -6.88
CA LYS A 114 -5.57 -12.45 -7.34
C LYS A 114 -4.40 -11.58 -6.93
N TYR A 115 -4.04 -10.63 -7.78
CA TYR A 115 -2.93 -9.73 -7.50
C TYR A 115 -3.47 -8.33 -7.29
N GLU A 116 -3.12 -7.72 -6.17
CA GLU A 116 -3.33 -6.31 -5.91
C GLU A 116 -1.95 -5.65 -5.84
N ILE A 117 -1.61 -4.86 -6.86
CA ILE A 117 -0.26 -4.33 -7.05
C ILE A 117 -0.28 -2.81 -6.89
N ALA A 118 0.43 -2.30 -5.89
CA ALA A 118 0.65 -0.87 -5.69
C ALA A 118 1.99 -0.41 -6.27
N LEU A 119 1.93 0.50 -7.24
CA LEU A 119 3.08 1.13 -7.85
C LEU A 119 3.40 2.43 -7.10
N VAL A 120 4.33 2.37 -6.14
CA VAL A 120 4.74 3.52 -5.32
C VAL A 120 5.95 4.17 -5.96
N LEU A 121 5.71 5.30 -6.64
CA LEU A 121 6.65 5.89 -7.58
C LEU A 121 7.17 7.24 -7.11
N ASP A 122 8.48 7.35 -6.96
CA ASP A 122 9.16 8.60 -6.66
C ASP A 122 9.01 9.58 -7.84
N THR A 123 8.40 10.72 -7.57
CA THR A 123 8.28 11.83 -8.52
C THR A 123 8.94 13.09 -7.98
N THR A 124 9.99 12.95 -7.18
CA THR A 124 10.72 14.08 -6.59
C THR A 124 11.57 14.81 -7.62
N GLY A 125 12.05 16.00 -7.28
CA GLY A 125 12.83 16.81 -8.22
C GLY A 125 14.09 16.11 -8.77
N SER A 126 14.69 15.15 -8.04
CA SER A 126 15.85 14.36 -8.51
C SER A 126 15.52 13.44 -9.68
N MET A 127 14.25 13.05 -9.82
CA MET A 127 13.77 12.20 -10.91
C MET A 127 13.68 12.93 -12.25
N ALA A 128 13.90 14.25 -12.29
CA ALA A 128 13.74 15.05 -13.49
C ALA A 128 14.55 14.54 -14.70
N GLY A 129 13.99 14.77 -15.90
CA GLY A 129 14.59 14.36 -17.15
C GLY A 129 14.51 12.86 -17.38
N GLY A 130 15.63 12.24 -17.79
CA GLY A 130 15.58 10.87 -18.29
C GLY A 130 15.28 9.80 -17.22
N LYS A 131 15.46 10.06 -15.91
CA LYS A 131 15.13 9.08 -14.86
C LYS A 131 13.61 8.83 -14.83
N LEU A 132 12.82 9.90 -14.76
CA LEU A 132 11.36 9.83 -14.81
C LEU A 132 10.86 9.22 -16.12
N VAL A 133 11.44 9.59 -17.28
CA VAL A 133 11.06 8.98 -18.56
C VAL A 133 11.33 7.47 -18.58
N SER A 134 12.48 7.02 -18.07
CA SER A 134 12.78 5.59 -17.97
C SER A 134 11.85 4.87 -17.00
N LEU A 135 11.49 5.50 -15.88
CA LEU A 135 10.50 4.98 -14.93
C LEU A 135 9.13 4.81 -15.60
N GLN A 136 8.63 5.85 -16.26
CA GLN A 136 7.34 5.83 -16.95
C GLN A 136 7.26 4.68 -17.95
N ASN A 137 8.30 4.52 -18.78
CA ASN A 137 8.37 3.45 -19.76
C ASN A 137 8.42 2.05 -19.10
N ALA A 138 9.19 1.89 -18.03
CA ALA A 138 9.30 0.60 -17.34
C ALA A 138 7.99 0.19 -16.65
N VAL A 139 7.30 1.13 -16.02
CA VAL A 139 6.00 0.88 -15.39
C VAL A 139 4.93 0.55 -16.42
N ILE A 140 4.87 1.29 -17.54
CA ILE A 140 3.96 0.97 -18.65
C ILE A 140 4.24 -0.45 -19.18
N GLY A 141 5.52 -0.81 -19.36
CA GLY A 141 5.91 -2.16 -19.78
C GLY A 141 5.54 -3.26 -18.78
N LEU A 142 5.58 -3.00 -17.48
CA LEU A 142 5.07 -3.92 -16.46
C LEU A 142 3.56 -4.13 -16.62
N VAL A 143 2.79 -3.04 -16.70
CA VAL A 143 1.32 -3.09 -16.82
C VAL A 143 0.91 -3.82 -18.11
N ASP A 144 1.51 -3.47 -19.25
CA ASP A 144 1.28 -4.13 -20.53
C ASP A 144 1.66 -5.62 -20.47
N GLY A 145 2.78 -5.95 -19.82
CA GLY A 145 3.25 -7.32 -19.65
C GLY A 145 2.33 -8.18 -18.78
N MET A 146 1.71 -7.59 -17.76
CA MET A 146 0.74 -8.26 -16.88
C MET A 146 -0.63 -8.38 -17.57
N GLU A 147 -1.07 -7.37 -18.32
CA GLU A 147 -2.28 -7.40 -19.16
C GLU A 147 -2.18 -8.51 -20.23
N ALA A 148 -1.01 -8.69 -20.83
CA ALA A 148 -0.76 -9.71 -21.85
C ALA A 148 -0.83 -11.17 -21.32
N LEU A 149 -0.91 -11.38 -20.00
CA LEU A 149 -1.11 -12.72 -19.43
C LEU A 149 -2.53 -13.25 -19.66
N GLY A 150 -3.46 -12.42 -20.13
CA GLY A 150 -4.85 -12.83 -20.39
C GLY A 150 -5.57 -13.31 -19.13
N LEU A 151 -5.21 -12.76 -17.97
CA LEU A 151 -5.93 -12.99 -16.72
C LEU A 151 -7.32 -12.36 -16.79
N GLU A 152 -8.29 -12.95 -16.09
CA GLU A 152 -9.62 -12.35 -15.99
C GLU A 152 -9.50 -10.98 -15.32
N LYS A 153 -10.40 -10.06 -15.69
CA LYS A 153 -10.28 -8.64 -15.35
C LYS A 153 -10.16 -8.39 -13.83
N GLU A 154 -10.80 -9.23 -13.01
CA GLU A 154 -10.81 -9.14 -11.56
C GLU A 154 -9.64 -9.86 -10.87
N GLN A 155 -8.77 -10.55 -11.62
CA GLN A 155 -7.60 -11.26 -11.07
C GLN A 155 -6.37 -10.36 -10.91
N ILE A 156 -6.34 -9.19 -11.53
CA ILE A 156 -5.26 -8.22 -11.36
C ILE A 156 -5.85 -6.83 -11.18
N LYS A 157 -5.49 -6.17 -10.08
CA LYS A 157 -5.73 -4.75 -9.88
C LYS A 157 -4.39 -4.04 -9.75
N PHE A 158 -4.30 -2.87 -10.33
CA PHE A 158 -3.17 -1.95 -10.12
C PHE A 158 -3.65 -0.71 -9.38
N SER A 159 -2.79 -0.17 -8.54
CA SER A 159 -2.87 1.20 -8.07
C SER A 159 -1.58 1.94 -8.40
N LEU A 160 -1.65 3.26 -8.45
CA LEU A 160 -0.53 4.13 -8.74
C LEU A 160 -0.44 5.20 -7.66
N ILE A 161 0.68 5.27 -6.96
CA ILE A 161 0.93 6.21 -5.87
C ILE A 161 2.16 7.04 -6.22
N PRO A 162 2.00 8.16 -6.93
CA PRO A 162 3.05 9.16 -7.08
C PRO A 162 3.32 9.79 -5.71
N TYR A 163 4.57 9.87 -5.31
CA TYR A 163 4.94 10.54 -4.07
C TYR A 163 6.13 11.48 -4.25
N ALA A 164 6.09 12.57 -3.48
CA ALA A 164 7.23 13.44 -3.25
C ALA A 164 7.19 13.87 -1.77
N GLY A 165 7.05 15.16 -1.48
CA GLY A 165 6.94 15.65 -0.10
C GLY A 165 5.60 15.25 0.54
N PHE A 166 4.62 14.97 -0.32
CA PHE A 166 3.25 14.57 -0.02
C PHE A 166 2.83 13.46 -1.00
N VAL A 167 1.67 12.87 -0.72
CA VAL A 167 0.86 12.13 -1.68
C VAL A 167 -0.46 12.87 -1.85
N ASN A 168 -0.91 12.98 -3.10
CA ASN A 168 -2.19 13.58 -3.45
C ASN A 168 -3.27 12.49 -3.52
N VAL A 169 -4.26 12.55 -2.64
CA VAL A 169 -5.35 11.58 -2.58
C VAL A 169 -6.48 11.89 -3.56
N GLY A 170 -6.50 13.09 -4.13
CA GLY A 170 -7.50 13.54 -5.09
C GLY A 170 -8.36 14.69 -4.54
N PRO A 171 -8.51 15.80 -5.29
CA PRO A 171 -9.33 16.94 -4.87
C PRO A 171 -10.83 16.61 -4.74
N GLU A 172 -11.30 15.54 -5.39
CA GLU A 172 -12.69 15.06 -5.38
C GLU A 172 -13.19 14.61 -4.00
N TYR A 173 -12.28 14.30 -3.08
CA TYR A 173 -12.59 13.96 -1.69
C TYR A 173 -12.86 15.20 -0.83
N GLY A 174 -12.57 16.41 -1.33
CA GLY A 174 -12.90 17.66 -0.66
C GLY A 174 -14.40 18.01 -0.76
N PRO A 175 -14.90 18.94 0.08
CA PRO A 175 -16.27 19.41 0.01
C PRO A 175 -16.49 20.31 -1.22
N ASN A 176 -17.71 20.29 -1.78
CA ASN A 176 -18.17 21.28 -2.73
C ASN A 176 -18.84 22.44 -1.98
N ILE A 177 -18.33 23.66 -2.16
CA ILE A 177 -18.81 24.86 -1.45
C ILE A 177 -19.31 25.90 -2.46
N SER A 178 -20.60 26.22 -2.40
CA SER A 178 -21.27 27.17 -3.30
C SER A 178 -20.71 28.60 -3.14
N GLY A 179 -21.06 29.50 -4.07
CA GLY A 179 -20.72 30.93 -3.97
C GLY A 179 -21.22 31.59 -2.66
N THR A 180 -22.34 31.10 -2.10
CA THR A 180 -22.93 31.59 -0.85
C THR A 180 -22.33 30.96 0.41
N GLY A 181 -21.34 30.08 0.27
CA GLY A 181 -20.72 29.38 1.40
C GLY A 181 -21.46 28.12 1.86
N LEU A 182 -22.51 27.70 1.14
CA LEU A 182 -23.22 26.46 1.45
C LEU A 182 -22.41 25.25 0.99
N ILE A 183 -22.20 24.27 1.88
CA ILE A 183 -21.63 22.97 1.52
C ILE A 183 -22.72 22.17 0.77
N THR A 184 -22.53 21.96 -0.53
CA THR A 184 -23.48 21.21 -1.38
C THR A 184 -23.14 19.73 -1.47
N LYS A 185 -21.89 19.37 -1.20
CA LYS A 185 -21.40 18.00 -1.00
C LYS A 185 -20.38 18.04 0.14
N PRO A 186 -20.55 17.26 1.22
CA PRO A 186 -19.51 17.16 2.24
C PRO A 186 -18.25 16.51 1.64
N GLY A 187 -17.10 16.78 2.25
CA GLY A 187 -15.89 16.02 1.96
C GLY A 187 -16.04 14.57 2.44
N ALA A 188 -15.04 13.74 2.13
CA ALA A 188 -14.99 12.37 2.60
C ALA A 188 -15.01 12.29 4.14
N ALA A 189 -15.65 11.28 4.69
CA ALA A 189 -15.83 11.13 6.13
C ALA A 189 -14.51 10.91 6.88
N TRP A 190 -13.52 10.30 6.23
CA TRP A 190 -12.18 10.07 6.75
C TRP A 190 -11.30 11.34 6.79
N LEU A 191 -11.74 12.45 6.19
CA LEU A 191 -11.07 13.75 6.29
C LEU A 191 -11.50 14.49 7.57
N ASP A 192 -10.55 15.15 8.21
CA ASP A 192 -10.83 16.11 9.28
C ASP A 192 -11.36 17.44 8.72
N GLN A 193 -12.65 17.45 8.38
CA GLN A 193 -13.31 18.61 7.79
C GLN A 193 -13.48 19.76 8.79
N ASP A 194 -13.58 19.45 10.07
CA ASP A 194 -13.89 20.39 11.15
C ASP A 194 -12.64 20.88 11.89
N ALA A 195 -11.43 20.45 11.51
CA ALA A 195 -10.18 20.74 12.20
C ALA A 195 -10.19 20.32 13.68
N LYS A 196 -10.70 19.11 13.94
CA LYS A 196 -10.73 18.48 15.27
C LYS A 196 -9.38 17.90 15.66
N ALA A 197 -8.56 17.49 14.70
CA ALA A 197 -7.20 17.02 14.95
C ALA A 197 -6.37 18.16 15.54
N SER A 198 -5.71 17.91 16.67
CA SER A 198 -4.86 18.90 17.32
C SER A 198 -3.50 18.93 16.63
N VAL A 199 -3.47 19.42 15.39
CA VAL A 199 -2.22 19.55 14.63
C VAL A 199 -1.37 20.66 15.25
N PRO A 200 -0.13 20.36 15.69
CA PRO A 200 0.85 21.39 16.00
C PRO A 200 1.10 22.20 14.72
N GLN A 201 0.39 23.33 14.61
CA GLN A 201 0.51 24.30 13.55
C GLN A 201 0.14 25.65 14.16
N SER A 202 0.99 26.64 13.93
CA SER A 202 0.96 27.91 14.66
C SER A 202 0.03 28.97 14.09
N ASP A 203 -0.59 28.72 12.94
CA ASP A 203 -1.38 29.74 12.21
C ASP A 203 -2.89 29.51 12.22
N LEU A 204 -3.33 28.29 12.57
CA LEU A 204 -4.74 27.91 12.55
C LEU A 204 -5.21 27.50 13.95
N PRO A 205 -6.20 28.20 14.53
CA PRO A 205 -6.83 27.77 15.78
C PRO A 205 -7.42 26.38 15.64
N SER A 206 -7.54 25.70 16.77
CA SER A 206 -8.32 24.47 16.85
C SER A 206 -9.76 24.72 16.35
N GLN A 207 -10.36 23.70 15.73
CA GLN A 207 -11.74 23.74 15.21
C GLN A 207 -11.98 24.76 14.07
N PHE A 208 -10.92 25.34 13.51
CA PHE A 208 -11.03 26.19 12.33
C PHE A 208 -10.76 25.42 11.04
N SER A 209 -11.83 25.12 10.30
CA SER A 209 -11.75 24.30 9.08
C SER A 209 -10.83 24.92 8.02
N ARG A 210 -9.86 24.12 7.55
CA ARG A 210 -8.97 24.51 6.43
C ARG A 210 -9.72 24.77 5.13
N PHE A 211 -10.86 24.09 4.92
CA PHE A 211 -11.72 24.35 3.77
C PHE A 211 -12.37 25.73 3.81
N ALA A 212 -12.60 26.29 5.00
CA ALA A 212 -13.05 27.68 5.14
C ALA A 212 -12.02 28.66 4.59
N LEU A 213 -10.72 28.43 4.85
CA LEU A 213 -9.65 29.28 4.31
C LEU A 213 -9.46 29.09 2.81
N TYR A 214 -9.46 27.85 2.29
CA TYR A 214 -9.45 27.64 0.85
C TYR A 214 -10.58 28.42 0.15
N LYS A 215 -11.79 28.34 0.70
CA LYS A 215 -12.94 29.07 0.18
C LYS A 215 -12.74 30.59 0.25
N HIS A 216 -12.32 31.11 1.40
CA HIS A 216 -12.12 32.54 1.63
C HIS A 216 -11.05 33.13 0.71
N LEU A 217 -9.95 32.41 0.55
CA LEU A 217 -8.83 32.77 -0.32
C LEU A 217 -9.11 32.55 -1.81
N ASN A 218 -10.27 32.00 -2.17
CA ASN A 218 -10.61 31.61 -3.54
C ASN A 218 -9.57 30.65 -4.15
N ALA A 219 -9.06 29.73 -3.33
CA ALA A 219 -8.16 28.65 -3.72
C ALA A 219 -8.91 27.31 -3.71
N LYS A 220 -8.43 26.36 -4.53
CA LYS A 220 -8.93 24.98 -4.52
C LYS A 220 -8.01 24.14 -3.65
N TRP A 221 -8.58 23.24 -2.86
CA TRP A 221 -7.80 22.22 -2.19
C TRP A 221 -7.19 21.27 -3.24
N PRO A 222 -5.87 21.10 -3.27
CA PRO A 222 -5.20 20.35 -4.34
C PRO A 222 -5.35 18.83 -4.20
N GLY A 223 -5.81 18.34 -3.04
CA GLY A 223 -6.02 16.92 -2.77
C GLY A 223 -4.96 16.25 -1.91
N CYS A 224 -3.93 16.95 -1.41
CA CYS A 224 -3.01 16.37 -0.42
C CYS A 224 -3.58 16.41 0.99
N VAL A 225 -3.11 15.48 1.81
CA VAL A 225 -3.35 15.44 3.25
C VAL A 225 -2.03 15.41 4.01
N GLU A 226 -2.08 15.75 5.28
CA GLU A 226 -0.91 15.74 6.17
C GLU A 226 -0.73 14.36 6.82
N THR A 227 0.51 14.05 7.22
CA THR A 227 0.84 12.87 8.00
C THR A 227 0.06 12.88 9.31
N ARG A 228 -0.65 11.79 9.62
CA ARG A 228 -1.41 11.67 10.87
C ARG A 228 -0.52 11.76 12.08
N ILE A 229 -1.09 12.10 13.23
CA ILE A 229 -0.33 12.43 14.44
C ILE A 229 -0.40 11.26 15.42
N PRO A 230 0.74 10.75 15.91
CA PRO A 230 0.72 9.71 16.94
C PRO A 230 0.15 10.26 18.26
N THR A 231 -0.74 9.49 18.90
CA THR A 231 -1.40 9.86 20.16
C THR A 231 -1.23 8.76 21.19
N GLY A 232 -0.41 9.01 22.22
CA GLY A 232 -0.15 8.03 23.27
C GLY A 232 0.47 6.74 22.71
N LYS A 233 -0.30 5.65 22.70
CA LYS A 233 0.11 4.35 22.11
C LYS A 233 -0.27 4.18 20.64
N ALA A 234 -1.18 5.01 20.12
CA ALA A 234 -1.64 4.91 18.74
C ALA A 234 -0.67 5.65 17.82
N LEU A 235 0.01 4.92 16.93
CA LEU A 235 1.04 5.45 16.03
C LEU A 235 0.48 5.67 14.62
N HIS A 236 -0.51 6.55 14.47
CA HIS A 236 -1.25 6.77 13.21
C HIS A 236 -0.37 7.22 12.03
N ASP A 237 0.82 7.74 12.31
CA ASP A 237 1.84 8.15 11.34
C ASP A 237 2.52 6.98 10.64
N VAL A 238 2.64 5.83 11.32
CA VAL A 238 3.31 4.62 10.79
C VAL A 238 2.41 3.39 10.77
N ASN A 239 1.16 3.49 11.24
CA ASN A 239 0.16 2.42 11.20
C ASN A 239 -1.01 2.82 10.29
N ASP A 240 -1.54 1.83 9.56
CA ASP A 240 -2.77 1.99 8.80
C ASP A 240 -4.02 1.80 9.68
N THR A 241 -4.18 2.71 10.64
CA THR A 241 -5.36 2.76 11.50
C THR A 241 -6.59 3.24 10.72
N VAL A 242 -7.74 2.62 10.96
CA VAL A 242 -9.03 3.14 10.44
C VAL A 242 -9.30 4.54 11.03
N PRO A 243 -9.68 5.52 10.21
CA PRO A 243 -10.13 6.83 10.68
C PRO A 243 -11.36 6.71 11.61
N ASP A 244 -11.28 7.31 12.79
CA ASP A 244 -12.31 7.31 13.82
C ASP A 244 -12.62 8.75 14.26
N PRO A 245 -13.84 9.28 14.06
CA PRO A 245 -14.21 10.61 14.49
C PRO A 245 -14.12 10.85 16.01
N THR A 246 -14.08 9.79 16.82
CA THR A 246 -13.90 9.87 18.29
C THR A 246 -12.43 9.99 18.70
N ASP A 247 -11.51 9.67 17.79
CA ASP A 247 -10.07 9.94 17.87
C ASP A 247 -9.66 10.88 16.73
N PRO A 248 -9.80 12.21 16.90
CA PRO A 248 -9.56 13.16 15.82
C PRO A 248 -8.19 13.07 15.14
N ASN A 249 -7.15 12.58 15.84
CA ASN A 249 -5.80 12.45 15.28
C ASN A 249 -5.66 11.24 14.33
N SER A 250 -6.64 10.35 14.31
CA SER A 250 -6.75 9.24 13.35
C SER A 250 -7.32 9.68 11.98
N LEU A 251 -8.02 10.82 11.93
CA LEU A 251 -8.54 11.42 10.71
C LEU A 251 -7.42 12.02 9.87
N PHE A 252 -7.62 12.08 8.56
CA PHE A 252 -6.67 12.71 7.65
C PHE A 252 -6.88 14.22 7.62
N THR A 253 -5.88 14.98 8.07
CA THR A 253 -5.94 16.44 8.04
C THR A 253 -5.76 16.94 6.59
N PRO A 254 -6.70 17.72 6.03
CA PRO A 254 -6.51 18.35 4.73
C PRO A 254 -5.26 19.21 4.74
N PHE A 255 -4.40 19.07 3.74
CA PHE A 255 -3.23 19.93 3.59
C PHE A 255 -3.62 21.40 3.52
N PHE A 256 -2.88 22.27 4.22
CA PHE A 256 -2.95 23.72 4.05
C PHE A 256 -1.58 24.34 4.36
N ALA A 257 -0.85 24.74 3.32
CA ALA A 257 0.39 25.49 3.48
C ALA A 257 0.06 26.90 3.98
N VAL A 258 0.47 27.22 5.20
CA VAL A 258 0.26 28.55 5.77
C VAL A 258 1.11 29.59 5.07
N ASP A 259 0.71 30.85 5.23
CA ASP A 259 1.42 31.95 4.62
C ASP A 259 2.75 32.17 5.37
N GLU A 260 3.83 32.34 4.63
CA GLU A 260 5.15 32.55 5.23
C GLU A 260 5.54 34.03 5.29
N PRO A 261 6.47 34.43 6.18
CA PRO A 261 6.89 35.83 6.27
C PRO A 261 7.42 36.43 4.95
N ASP A 262 7.18 37.72 4.74
CA ASP A 262 7.48 38.48 3.51
C ASP A 262 8.98 38.77 3.26
N THR A 263 9.87 37.96 3.80
CA THR A 263 11.30 38.09 3.54
C THR A 263 11.70 37.29 2.31
N ALA A 264 11.87 38.00 1.19
CA ALA A 264 12.35 37.41 -0.06
C ALA A 264 13.61 36.56 0.15
N TRP A 265 13.69 35.43 -0.56
CA TRP A 265 14.79 34.46 -0.54
C TRP A 265 15.01 33.70 0.79
N LYS A 266 14.17 33.92 1.81
CA LYS A 266 14.17 33.10 3.04
C LYS A 266 12.99 32.15 3.14
N TYR A 267 11.88 32.51 2.52
CA TYR A 267 10.61 31.81 2.63
C TYR A 267 10.04 31.51 1.23
N PRO A 268 9.80 30.24 0.88
CA PRO A 268 9.28 29.87 -0.42
C PRO A 268 7.80 30.26 -0.66
N ASN A 269 6.97 30.39 0.37
CA ASN A 269 5.51 30.49 0.24
C ASN A 269 4.89 31.70 0.97
N SER A 270 5.42 32.90 0.72
CA SER A 270 4.77 34.18 1.13
C SER A 270 3.79 34.61 0.03
N TYR A 271 2.49 34.45 0.27
CA TYR A 271 1.41 34.73 -0.68
C TYR A 271 0.40 35.79 -0.18
N LEU A 272 0.56 36.34 1.02
CA LEU A 272 -0.21 37.47 1.54
C LEU A 272 0.70 38.67 1.80
N PRO A 273 0.33 39.90 1.38
CA PRO A 273 1.12 41.10 1.64
C PRO A 273 0.83 41.66 3.03
N ASP A 274 1.35 41.03 4.08
CA ASP A 274 1.00 41.30 5.48
C ASP A 274 2.19 41.69 6.38
N GLY A 275 3.42 41.66 5.86
CA GLY A 275 4.64 41.90 6.63
C GLY A 275 4.96 40.77 7.63
N GLY A 276 4.49 39.55 7.34
CA GLY A 276 4.29 38.40 8.23
C GLY A 276 5.26 38.22 9.40
N THR A 277 4.70 37.80 10.54
CA THR A 277 5.48 37.49 11.74
C THR A 277 5.90 36.02 11.76
N PRO A 278 7.09 35.68 12.28
CA PRO A 278 7.48 34.29 12.44
C PRO A 278 6.49 33.51 13.31
N LEU A 279 6.12 32.35 12.80
CA LEU A 279 5.31 31.35 13.48
C LEU A 279 5.96 30.88 14.78
N LYS A 280 5.15 30.70 15.84
CA LYS A 280 5.62 30.31 17.18
C LYS A 280 5.90 28.79 17.33
N GLY A 281 5.72 28.01 16.26
CA GLY A 281 5.91 26.56 16.23
C GLY A 281 5.09 25.83 17.30
N LYS A 282 5.64 24.75 17.87
CA LYS A 282 4.96 23.92 18.90
C LYS A 282 4.51 24.66 20.16
N GLY A 283 5.04 25.86 20.41
CA GLY A 283 4.72 26.67 21.59
C GLY A 283 3.55 27.64 21.39
N ALA A 284 2.93 27.69 20.20
CA ALA A 284 1.82 28.58 19.89
C ALA A 284 0.59 28.27 20.76
N THR A 285 0.09 29.27 21.48
CA THR A 285 -1.18 29.16 22.22
C THR A 285 -2.38 29.36 21.27
N GLU A 286 -3.59 28.97 21.70
CA GLU A 286 -4.81 29.26 20.90
C GLU A 286 -4.97 30.76 20.65
N ALA A 287 -4.68 31.62 21.63
CA ALA A 287 -4.71 33.07 21.44
C ALA A 287 -3.70 33.57 20.39
N ASP A 288 -2.54 32.93 20.30
CA ASP A 288 -1.55 33.26 19.26
C ASP A 288 -2.09 32.90 17.87
N LYS A 289 -2.66 31.70 17.73
CA LYS A 289 -3.25 31.22 16.49
C LYS A 289 -4.45 32.09 16.07
N GLU A 290 -5.30 32.49 17.02
CA GLU A 290 -6.43 33.39 16.76
C GLU A 290 -5.94 34.75 16.24
N GLY A 291 -4.85 35.27 16.82
CA GLY A 291 -4.21 36.50 16.37
C GLY A 291 -3.71 36.42 14.93
N GLN A 292 -3.23 35.25 14.49
CA GLN A 292 -2.75 35.04 13.12
C GLN A 292 -3.88 35.14 12.08
N LEU A 293 -5.14 34.87 12.43
CA LEU A 293 -6.25 34.97 11.48
C LEU A 293 -6.45 36.37 10.88
N ALA A 294 -5.94 37.42 11.55
CA ALA A 294 -5.95 38.78 11.03
C ALA A 294 -5.25 38.90 9.67
N ARG A 295 -4.22 38.08 9.40
CA ARG A 295 -3.53 38.06 8.10
C ARG A 295 -4.40 37.56 6.96
N TYR A 296 -5.28 36.62 7.28
CA TYR A 296 -6.32 36.13 6.37
C TYR A 296 -7.50 37.10 6.27
N GLY A 297 -7.43 38.26 6.94
CA GLY A 297 -8.44 39.32 6.87
C GLY A 297 -9.59 39.17 7.87
N GLN A 298 -9.43 38.33 8.91
CA GLN A 298 -10.33 38.31 10.05
C GLN A 298 -10.38 39.71 10.68
N THR A 299 -11.59 40.15 11.03
CA THR A 299 -11.82 41.45 11.67
C THR A 299 -12.67 41.28 12.92
N GLY A 300 -12.39 42.10 13.94
CA GLY A 300 -13.13 42.07 15.20
C GLY A 300 -12.76 40.88 16.08
N LYS A 301 -13.64 40.54 17.04
CA LYS A 301 -13.39 39.45 18.00
C LYS A 301 -13.62 38.09 17.35
N TYR A 302 -12.62 37.20 17.44
CA TYR A 302 -12.74 35.81 17.00
C TYR A 302 -13.82 35.05 17.79
N LYS A 303 -14.50 34.14 17.11
CA LYS A 303 -15.47 33.21 17.70
C LYS A 303 -15.12 31.81 17.20
N THR A 304 -14.94 30.87 18.12
CA THR A 304 -14.71 29.47 17.77
C THR A 304 -15.89 28.93 16.97
N PRO A 305 -15.69 28.41 15.75
CA PRO A 305 -16.76 27.82 14.95
C PRO A 305 -17.27 26.53 15.57
N SER A 306 -18.55 26.25 15.36
CA SER A 306 -19.17 24.96 15.71
C SER A 306 -18.82 23.80 14.76
N GLY A 307 -18.22 24.12 13.60
CA GLY A 307 -17.78 23.17 12.59
C GLY A 307 -17.47 23.85 11.25
N ALA A 308 -17.21 23.07 10.21
CA ALA A 308 -16.79 23.58 8.90
C ALA A 308 -17.77 24.56 8.26
N ALA A 309 -19.08 24.27 8.34
CA ALA A 309 -20.11 25.13 7.76
C ALA A 309 -20.15 26.52 8.42
N ASP A 310 -20.06 26.57 9.75
CA ASP A 310 -20.01 27.81 10.52
C ASP A 310 -18.71 28.57 10.23
N ALA A 311 -17.57 27.88 10.20
CA ALA A 311 -16.29 28.50 9.84
C ALA A 311 -16.35 29.18 8.46
N ILE A 312 -16.94 28.51 7.46
CA ILE A 312 -17.13 29.09 6.12
C ILE A 312 -17.99 30.36 6.19
N LEU A 313 -19.14 30.32 6.87
CA LEU A 313 -20.02 31.48 7.00
C LEU A 313 -19.33 32.65 7.70
N GLN A 314 -18.54 32.38 8.74
CA GLN A 314 -17.77 33.41 9.42
C GLN A 314 -16.76 34.08 8.49
N THR A 315 -16.04 33.32 7.65
CA THR A 315 -15.07 33.89 6.69
C THR A 315 -15.72 34.79 5.64
N LEU A 316 -17.02 34.64 5.34
CA LEU A 316 -17.71 35.53 4.39
C LEU A 316 -17.77 37.00 4.86
N THR A 317 -17.62 37.23 6.17
CA THR A 317 -17.60 38.58 6.77
C THR A 317 -16.19 39.19 6.80
N TRP A 318 -15.16 38.39 6.51
CA TRP A 318 -13.77 38.82 6.57
C TRP A 318 -13.40 39.67 5.37
N LYS A 319 -12.41 40.54 5.55
CA LYS A 319 -11.83 41.28 4.44
C LYS A 319 -11.09 40.29 3.54
N LYS A 320 -11.38 40.26 2.24
CA LYS A 320 -10.65 39.38 1.32
C LYS A 320 -9.24 39.93 1.07
N PRO A 321 -8.17 39.18 1.43
CA PRO A 321 -6.82 39.59 1.10
C PRO A 321 -6.56 39.39 -0.40
N LYS A 322 -5.65 40.19 -0.96
CA LYS A 322 -5.13 39.97 -2.32
C LYS A 322 -3.99 38.97 -2.24
N MET A 323 -4.18 37.76 -2.77
CA MET A 323 -3.11 36.77 -2.83
C MET A 323 -2.09 37.10 -3.94
N ASP A 324 -0.82 36.82 -3.65
CA ASP A 324 0.25 36.69 -4.63
C ASP A 324 0.42 35.22 -5.00
N ASN A 325 -0.11 34.86 -6.18
CA ASN A 325 -0.01 33.52 -6.76
C ASN A 325 1.12 33.41 -7.80
N SER A 326 2.08 34.35 -7.81
CA SER A 326 3.27 34.23 -8.65
C SER A 326 4.11 33.00 -8.24
N PRO A 327 4.94 32.47 -9.15
CA PRO A 327 5.90 31.43 -8.79
C PRO A 327 6.80 31.85 -7.64
N SER A 328 7.18 30.88 -6.81
CA SER A 328 8.13 31.14 -5.72
C SER A 328 9.45 31.65 -6.27
N ARG A 329 9.91 32.80 -5.79
CA ARG A 329 11.25 33.31 -6.13
C ARG A 329 12.36 32.50 -5.48
N PHE A 330 12.05 31.69 -4.47
CA PHE A 330 13.02 30.91 -3.71
C PHE A 330 13.65 29.78 -4.54
N TYR A 331 12.84 29.15 -5.39
CA TYR A 331 13.27 28.05 -6.25
C TYR A 331 13.31 28.52 -7.70
N SER A 332 14.51 28.77 -8.23
CA SER A 332 14.68 29.29 -9.60
C SER A 332 14.19 28.34 -10.70
N ASN A 333 13.98 27.07 -10.36
CA ASN A 333 13.51 26.01 -11.25
C ASN A 333 12.05 25.60 -11.00
N LYS A 334 11.37 26.16 -9.98
CA LYS A 334 9.99 25.81 -9.63
C LYS A 334 9.04 26.88 -10.16
N ASN A 335 8.08 26.47 -10.98
CA ASN A 335 7.10 27.38 -11.58
C ASN A 335 5.74 27.35 -10.87
N ASP A 336 5.61 26.56 -9.80
CA ASP A 336 4.34 26.41 -9.09
C ASP A 336 3.93 27.71 -8.38
N PRO A 337 2.63 28.05 -8.44
CA PRO A 337 2.12 29.25 -7.82
C PRO A 337 2.22 29.14 -6.30
N LYS A 338 2.70 30.20 -5.65
CA LYS A 338 2.55 30.34 -4.19
C LYS A 338 1.08 30.31 -3.79
N GLY A 339 0.80 29.90 -2.56
CA GLY A 339 -0.54 29.82 -2.02
C GLY A 339 -0.73 28.68 -1.03
N PRO A 340 -1.97 28.45 -0.57
CA PRO A 340 -2.28 27.41 0.40
C PRO A 340 -2.12 25.97 -0.14
N GLY A 341 -1.90 25.81 -1.44
CA GLY A 341 -1.60 24.52 -2.08
C GLY A 341 -0.13 24.29 -2.38
N PHE A 342 0.76 25.24 -2.08
CA PHE A 342 2.19 25.15 -2.41
C PHE A 342 2.86 23.99 -1.67
N GLY A 343 3.49 23.07 -2.40
CA GLY A 343 4.06 21.81 -1.91
C GLY A 343 3.26 20.57 -2.31
N CYS A 344 1.97 20.71 -2.66
CA CYS A 344 1.11 19.63 -3.13
C CYS A 344 1.00 19.64 -4.66
N GLU A 345 2.13 19.42 -5.34
CA GLU A 345 2.19 19.46 -6.81
C GLU A 345 2.46 18.08 -7.43
N VAL A 346 2.02 17.03 -6.75
CA VAL A 346 2.05 15.65 -7.26
C VAL A 346 0.71 15.28 -7.88
N GLU A 347 0.75 14.47 -8.93
CA GLU A 347 -0.45 13.91 -9.57
C GLU A 347 -1.25 13.09 -8.55
N PRO A 348 -2.61 13.15 -8.59
CA PRO A 348 -3.44 12.31 -7.75
C PRO A 348 -3.12 10.83 -7.90
N LEU A 349 -3.11 10.11 -6.77
CA LEU A 349 -3.01 8.67 -6.78
C LEU A 349 -4.21 8.04 -7.49
N VAL A 350 -4.01 6.87 -8.07
CA VAL A 350 -5.07 6.04 -8.63
C VAL A 350 -5.29 4.88 -7.66
N PRO A 351 -6.47 4.75 -7.02
CA PRO A 351 -6.80 3.61 -6.17
C PRO A 351 -6.76 2.29 -6.95
N LEU A 352 -6.93 1.15 -6.26
CA LEU A 352 -6.95 -0.15 -6.92
C LEU A 352 -8.02 -0.19 -8.02
N THR A 353 -7.58 -0.46 -9.25
CA THR A 353 -8.44 -0.47 -10.43
C THR A 353 -8.04 -1.55 -11.41
N THR A 354 -9.02 -1.97 -12.20
CA THR A 354 -8.85 -2.83 -13.37
C THR A 354 -8.77 -2.02 -14.67
N ASP A 355 -8.85 -0.68 -14.58
CA ASP A 355 -8.64 0.22 -15.72
C ASP A 355 -7.15 0.52 -15.91
N PHE A 356 -6.48 -0.40 -16.60
CA PHE A 356 -5.05 -0.26 -16.91
C PHE A 356 -4.77 0.92 -17.85
N LYS A 357 -5.77 1.42 -18.59
CA LYS A 357 -5.60 2.61 -19.43
C LYS A 357 -5.47 3.85 -18.56
N ASP A 358 -6.24 3.94 -17.48
CA ASP A 358 -6.14 5.06 -16.54
C ASP A 358 -4.78 5.06 -15.83
N ILE A 359 -4.31 3.89 -15.36
CA ILE A 359 -2.95 3.74 -14.80
C ILE A 359 -1.89 4.25 -15.80
N LYS A 360 -1.89 3.74 -17.04
CA LYS A 360 -0.94 4.15 -18.08
C LYS A 360 -1.04 5.64 -18.43
N LYS A 361 -2.24 6.21 -18.40
CA LYS A 361 -2.48 7.64 -18.64
C LYS A 361 -1.90 8.50 -17.52
N THR A 362 -2.10 8.11 -16.26
CA THR A 362 -1.56 8.85 -15.11
C THR A 362 -0.05 8.73 -15.03
N VAL A 363 0.54 7.55 -15.31
CA VAL A 363 1.99 7.37 -15.41
C VAL A 363 2.62 8.35 -16.41
N LYS A 364 2.00 8.55 -17.58
CA LYS A 364 2.52 9.50 -18.60
C LYS A 364 2.47 10.97 -18.18
N LYS A 365 1.66 11.30 -17.18
CA LYS A 365 1.49 12.67 -16.68
C LYS A 365 2.41 13.00 -15.51
N LEU A 366 3.10 12.02 -14.94
CA LEU A 366 3.98 12.26 -13.80
C LEU A 366 5.01 13.33 -14.15
N GLU A 367 5.20 14.27 -13.22
CA GLU A 367 6.18 15.35 -13.28
C GLU A 367 7.08 15.27 -12.05
N ALA A 368 8.37 15.59 -12.23
CA ALA A 368 9.35 15.56 -11.14
C ALA A 368 9.32 16.87 -10.35
N ASN A 369 8.87 16.83 -9.10
CA ASN A 369 8.78 18.00 -8.22
C ASN A 369 8.81 17.63 -6.74
N GLY A 370 9.26 18.57 -5.89
CA GLY A 370 9.25 18.41 -4.44
C GLY A 370 10.43 17.61 -3.86
N SER A 371 10.43 17.49 -2.53
CA SER A 371 11.42 16.74 -1.74
C SER A 371 11.00 15.29 -1.54
N THR A 372 11.93 14.40 -1.19
CA THR A 372 11.65 12.97 -1.02
C THR A 372 11.11 12.65 0.37
N ASN A 373 9.85 12.21 0.47
CA ASN A 373 9.26 11.69 1.70
C ASN A 373 8.80 10.24 1.49
N MET A 374 9.72 9.30 1.70
CA MET A 374 9.50 7.87 1.51
C MET A 374 8.43 7.30 2.44
N LEU A 375 8.27 7.87 3.64
CA LEU A 375 7.22 7.47 4.56
C LEU A 375 5.84 7.62 3.91
N GLU A 376 5.56 8.76 3.28
CA GLU A 376 4.27 8.97 2.62
C GLU A 376 4.06 7.99 1.47
N GLY A 377 5.10 7.75 0.66
CA GLY A 377 5.05 6.73 -0.40
C GLY A 377 4.64 5.36 0.13
N VAL A 378 5.34 4.85 1.15
CA VAL A 378 5.06 3.53 1.75
C VAL A 378 3.68 3.49 2.40
N MET A 379 3.33 4.51 3.19
CA MET A 379 2.06 4.53 3.91
C MET A 379 0.85 4.60 2.97
N TRP A 380 0.92 5.36 1.89
CA TRP A 380 -0.16 5.40 0.89
C TRP A 380 -0.18 4.18 0.00
N GLY A 381 0.97 3.58 -0.31
CA GLY A 381 1.04 2.27 -0.95
C GLY A 381 0.34 1.19 -0.12
N TRP A 382 0.54 1.18 1.19
CA TRP A 382 -0.13 0.25 2.11
C TRP A 382 -1.64 0.52 2.18
N ARG A 383 -2.05 1.77 2.41
CA ARG A 383 -3.47 2.16 2.51
C ARG A 383 -4.30 1.71 1.32
N VAL A 384 -3.78 1.85 0.11
CA VAL A 384 -4.49 1.46 -1.12
C VAL A 384 -4.60 -0.06 -1.27
N LEU A 385 -3.68 -0.84 -0.68
CA LEU A 385 -3.73 -2.31 -0.65
C LEU A 385 -4.53 -2.87 0.54
N SER A 386 -4.81 -2.04 1.54
CA SER A 386 -5.62 -2.43 2.70
C SER A 386 -7.11 -2.52 2.33
N SER A 387 -7.87 -3.19 3.18
CA SER A 387 -9.35 -3.16 3.15
C SER A 387 -9.95 -1.97 3.92
N ARG A 388 -9.09 -1.09 4.47
CA ARG A 388 -9.45 -0.04 5.43
C ARG A 388 -9.68 1.29 4.72
N GLU A 389 -10.47 2.16 5.32
CA GLU A 389 -10.58 3.55 4.85
C GLU A 389 -9.19 4.22 4.86
N PRO A 390 -8.84 5.02 3.83
CA PRO A 390 -9.76 5.71 2.92
C PRO A 390 -10.12 4.97 1.63
N PHE A 391 -9.46 3.86 1.31
CA PHE A 391 -9.70 3.07 0.09
C PHE A 391 -10.05 1.64 0.46
N THR A 392 -11.32 1.26 0.33
CA THR A 392 -11.81 -0.05 0.78
C THR A 392 -11.85 -1.09 -0.35
N ASP A 393 -11.16 -0.83 -1.46
CA ASP A 393 -11.16 -1.70 -2.65
C ASP A 393 -10.18 -2.89 -2.55
N GLY A 394 -9.26 -2.84 -1.59
CA GLY A 394 -8.32 -3.93 -1.31
C GLY A 394 -9.01 -5.10 -0.62
N ALA A 395 -8.51 -6.31 -0.87
CA ALA A 395 -8.99 -7.52 -0.20
C ALA A 395 -8.76 -7.46 1.31
N SER A 396 -9.46 -8.29 2.09
CA SER A 396 -9.18 -8.44 3.53
C SER A 396 -7.71 -8.79 3.75
N GLU A 397 -7.09 -8.28 4.82
CA GLU A 397 -5.71 -8.66 5.18
C GLU A 397 -5.58 -10.16 5.52
N SER A 398 -6.69 -10.83 5.86
CA SER A 398 -6.73 -12.27 6.11
C SER A 398 -7.02 -13.11 4.86
N ASP A 399 -7.23 -12.49 3.69
CA ASP A 399 -7.56 -13.23 2.46
C ASP A 399 -6.30 -13.79 1.81
N SER A 400 -6.01 -15.06 2.12
CA SER A 400 -4.86 -15.78 1.55
C SER A 400 -4.99 -16.12 0.07
N SER A 401 -6.13 -15.79 -0.57
CA SER A 401 -6.29 -15.94 -2.03
C SER A 401 -5.79 -14.72 -2.81
N VAL A 402 -5.39 -13.65 -2.13
CA VAL A 402 -4.93 -12.40 -2.75
C VAL A 402 -3.50 -12.09 -2.35
N GLU A 403 -2.62 -11.98 -3.33
CA GLU A 403 -1.26 -11.50 -3.13
C GLU A 403 -1.24 -9.98 -3.25
N LYS A 404 -0.84 -9.33 -2.16
CA LYS A 404 -0.74 -7.87 -2.06
C LYS A 404 0.71 -7.46 -2.23
N ILE A 405 1.00 -6.73 -3.29
CA ILE A 405 2.37 -6.44 -3.71
C ILE A 405 2.57 -4.94 -3.79
N MET A 406 3.54 -4.42 -3.05
CA MET A 406 4.00 -3.04 -3.16
C MET A 406 5.32 -3.00 -3.94
N ILE A 407 5.36 -2.27 -5.04
CA ILE A 407 6.59 -1.96 -5.77
C ILE A 407 6.98 -0.52 -5.45
N PHE A 408 7.97 -0.38 -4.57
CA PHE A 408 8.46 0.89 -4.05
C PHE A 408 9.77 1.31 -4.72
N LEU A 409 9.75 2.42 -5.45
CA LEU A 409 10.93 2.93 -6.16
C LEU A 409 11.33 4.31 -5.65
N THR A 410 12.63 4.57 -5.61
CA THR A 410 13.20 5.90 -5.31
C THR A 410 14.57 6.11 -5.94
N ASP A 411 14.90 7.37 -6.21
CA ASP A 411 16.25 7.79 -6.63
C ASP A 411 16.95 8.71 -5.63
N GLY A 412 16.35 8.89 -4.45
CA GLY A 412 16.72 9.89 -3.47
C GLY A 412 16.73 9.36 -2.04
N GLN A 413 17.51 10.00 -1.18
CA GLN A 413 17.37 9.89 0.27
C GLN A 413 16.15 10.67 0.77
N ASN A 414 15.55 10.23 1.89
CA ASN A 414 14.55 11.03 2.60
C ASN A 414 15.06 12.46 2.86
N SER A 415 14.17 13.44 2.75
CA SER A 415 14.47 14.85 2.98
C SER A 415 13.27 15.57 3.59
N PHE A 416 13.45 16.10 4.80
CA PHE A 416 12.46 16.93 5.47
C PHE A 416 12.41 18.37 4.94
N GLY A 417 13.31 18.76 4.02
CA GLY A 417 13.32 20.11 3.47
C GLY A 417 13.77 21.19 4.46
N ASN A 418 14.76 20.89 5.32
CA ASN A 418 15.32 21.86 6.27
C ASN A 418 15.80 23.14 5.57
N LEU A 419 15.49 24.29 6.18
CA LEU A 419 15.86 25.62 5.71
C LEU A 419 16.52 26.41 6.84
N ASN A 420 17.45 27.30 6.50
CA ASN A 420 18.08 28.21 7.46
C ASN A 420 17.21 29.47 7.69
N ASN A 421 16.02 29.27 8.26
CA ASN A 421 15.07 30.34 8.59
C ASN A 421 14.36 30.02 9.93
N ALA A 422 13.46 30.91 10.38
CA ALA A 422 12.78 30.76 11.66
C ALA A 422 11.81 29.58 11.73
N LEU A 423 11.43 28.99 10.59
CA LEU A 423 10.54 27.83 10.49
C LEU A 423 11.32 26.51 10.51
N GLY A 424 12.64 26.56 10.27
CA GLY A 424 13.55 25.42 10.25
C GLY A 424 13.42 24.50 9.04
N SER A 425 12.34 24.62 8.24
CA SER A 425 12.09 23.87 7.01
C SER A 425 11.12 24.63 6.09
N GLY A 426 10.94 24.13 4.87
CA GLY A 426 9.70 24.37 4.12
C GLY A 426 8.54 23.61 4.75
N TYR A 427 7.31 23.90 4.31
CA TYR A 427 6.13 23.20 4.81
C TYR A 427 6.07 21.76 4.22
N THR A 428 5.94 20.76 5.09
CA THR A 428 5.93 19.33 4.73
C THR A 428 4.62 18.66 5.11
N SER A 429 4.44 17.37 4.81
CA SER A 429 3.31 16.58 5.30
C SER A 429 3.23 16.53 6.82
N MET A 430 4.33 16.83 7.52
CA MET A 430 4.40 16.95 8.97
C MET A 430 4.47 18.41 9.44
N GLY A 431 4.07 19.38 8.61
CA GLY A 431 4.18 20.79 8.94
C GLY A 431 5.62 21.31 8.85
N TYR A 432 5.96 22.33 9.64
CA TYR A 432 7.32 22.86 9.77
C TYR A 432 8.13 22.10 10.81
N LEU A 433 9.46 22.19 10.73
CA LEU A 433 10.34 21.57 11.73
C LEU A 433 10.03 22.09 13.13
N VAL A 434 9.79 23.40 13.27
CA VAL A 434 9.46 24.03 14.56
C VAL A 434 8.18 23.51 15.21
N ASP A 435 7.32 22.82 14.45
CA ASP A 435 6.08 22.23 14.96
C ASP A 435 6.32 20.93 15.76
N GLY A 436 7.51 20.32 15.63
CA GLY A 436 7.88 19.17 16.45
C GLY A 436 7.19 17.86 16.08
N ARG A 437 6.56 17.76 14.91
CA ARG A 437 5.80 16.56 14.50
C ARG A 437 6.70 15.38 14.11
N LEU A 438 7.94 15.63 13.73
CA LEU A 438 8.94 14.60 13.47
C LEU A 438 9.75 14.32 14.75
N ASP A 439 9.37 13.29 15.50
CA ASP A 439 10.07 12.83 16.72
C ASP A 439 10.36 13.96 17.74
N ASN A 440 9.45 14.92 17.90
CA ASN A 440 9.58 16.10 18.77
C ASN A 440 10.76 17.04 18.43
N LEU A 441 11.41 16.86 17.28
CA LEU A 441 12.49 17.71 16.81
C LEU A 441 11.93 19.08 16.44
N THR A 442 12.40 20.15 17.09
CA THR A 442 12.04 21.54 16.75
C THR A 442 13.18 22.36 16.15
N ALA A 443 14.40 21.82 16.22
CA ALA A 443 15.60 22.37 15.60
C ALA A 443 16.58 21.21 15.40
N ALA A 444 16.96 20.95 14.15
CA ALA A 444 17.77 19.80 13.78
C ALA A 444 18.47 20.05 12.44
N SER A 445 19.64 19.42 12.26
CA SER A 445 20.30 19.34 10.96
C SER A 445 19.53 18.41 10.01
N SER A 446 19.74 18.54 8.69
CA SER A 446 19.14 17.65 7.70
C SER A 446 19.47 16.18 7.96
N GLY A 447 20.70 15.85 8.40
CA GLY A 447 21.06 14.48 8.73
C GLY A 447 20.28 13.89 9.92
N GLN A 448 19.81 14.72 10.85
CA GLN A 448 18.99 14.27 11.98
C GLN A 448 17.53 14.09 11.58
N THR A 449 16.97 15.00 10.78
CA THR A 449 15.60 14.87 10.28
C THR A 449 15.49 13.72 9.29
N ASN A 450 16.45 13.54 8.39
CA ASN A 450 16.49 12.41 7.45
C ASN A 450 16.52 11.07 8.21
N LYS A 451 17.38 10.93 9.24
CA LYS A 451 17.39 9.72 10.08
C LYS A 451 16.07 9.45 10.80
N ALA A 452 15.37 10.50 11.24
CA ALA A 452 14.06 10.34 11.88
C ALA A 452 12.99 9.90 10.87
N LEU A 453 13.04 10.42 9.63
CA LEU A 453 12.18 9.94 8.53
C LEU A 453 12.50 8.49 8.17
N ASP A 454 13.77 8.13 8.01
CA ASP A 454 14.21 6.75 7.72
C ASP A 454 13.68 5.75 8.75
N LYS A 455 13.74 6.11 10.04
CA LYS A 455 13.20 5.29 11.12
C LYS A 455 11.68 5.08 10.97
N LYS A 456 10.93 6.13 10.63
CA LYS A 456 9.48 6.02 10.40
C LYS A 456 9.17 5.23 9.13
N THR A 457 9.92 5.42 8.04
CA THR A 457 9.79 4.63 6.82
C THR A 457 9.99 3.14 7.11
N LEU A 458 11.01 2.75 7.88
CA LEU A 458 11.21 1.34 8.28
C LEU A 458 10.07 0.80 9.15
N ALA A 459 9.55 1.60 10.08
CA ALA A 459 8.40 1.20 10.88
C ALA A 459 7.18 0.93 9.98
N ALA A 460 6.87 1.85 9.06
CA ALA A 460 5.81 1.67 8.07
C ALA A 460 6.00 0.42 7.20
N CYS A 461 7.22 0.17 6.69
CA CYS A 461 7.49 -1.05 5.92
C CYS A 461 7.30 -2.31 6.76
N THR A 462 7.71 -2.29 8.03
CA THR A 462 7.53 -3.43 8.93
C THR A 462 6.05 -3.71 9.16
N ASN A 463 5.28 -2.67 9.49
CA ASN A 463 3.85 -2.80 9.74
C ASN A 463 3.07 -3.23 8.49
N ALA A 464 3.42 -2.72 7.31
CA ALA A 464 2.83 -3.16 6.04
C ALA A 464 3.11 -4.63 5.74
N LYS A 465 4.33 -5.13 6.04
CA LYS A 465 4.67 -6.55 5.92
C LYS A 465 3.92 -7.42 6.92
N ASP A 466 3.75 -6.94 8.15
CA ASP A 466 2.96 -7.63 9.17
C ASP A 466 1.47 -7.73 8.77
N ASP A 467 1.00 -6.80 7.93
CA ASP A 467 -0.33 -6.79 7.28
C ASP A 467 -0.40 -7.66 5.99
N GLY A 468 0.64 -8.45 5.71
CA GLY A 468 0.66 -9.39 4.59
C GLY A 468 1.07 -8.79 3.25
N ILE A 469 1.68 -7.60 3.23
CA ILE A 469 2.14 -6.98 1.97
C ILE A 469 3.56 -7.44 1.63
N GLU A 470 3.73 -7.97 0.41
CA GLU A 470 5.04 -8.22 -0.17
C GLU A 470 5.61 -6.93 -0.78
N ILE A 471 6.75 -6.45 -0.25
CA ILE A 471 7.37 -5.19 -0.67
C ILE A 471 8.60 -5.46 -1.51
N TYR A 472 8.52 -5.10 -2.79
CA TYR A 472 9.63 -4.94 -3.71
C TYR A 472 10.18 -3.52 -3.59
N THR A 473 11.49 -3.36 -3.47
CA THR A 473 12.13 -2.04 -3.43
C THR A 473 13.15 -1.88 -4.55
N ILE A 474 13.20 -0.70 -5.16
CA ILE A 474 14.11 -0.37 -6.26
C ILE A 474 14.83 0.92 -5.91
N ARG A 475 16.16 0.83 -5.77
CA ARG A 475 17.05 2.00 -5.65
C ARG A 475 17.55 2.39 -7.03
N LEU A 476 17.30 3.61 -7.47
CA LEU A 476 17.63 4.09 -8.82
C LEU A 476 18.68 5.19 -8.80
N GLU A 477 19.88 4.96 -9.36
CA GLU A 477 20.92 5.99 -9.54
C GLU A 477 21.23 6.83 -8.28
N GLU A 478 20.97 6.27 -7.09
CA GLU A 478 21.18 6.92 -5.78
C GLU A 478 22.51 6.43 -5.22
N PRO A 479 23.54 7.27 -5.00
CA PRO A 479 24.84 6.84 -4.49
C PRO A 479 24.89 6.54 -2.98
N ASP A 480 23.96 7.04 -2.16
CA ASP A 480 24.00 6.91 -0.70
C ASP A 480 23.73 5.48 -0.22
N MET A 481 24.71 4.90 0.48
CA MET A 481 24.63 3.54 1.00
C MET A 481 23.62 3.40 2.14
N ALA A 482 23.34 4.47 2.91
CA ALA A 482 22.34 4.41 3.96
C ALA A 482 20.93 4.25 3.36
N THR A 483 20.62 4.96 2.27
CA THR A 483 19.40 4.75 1.48
C THR A 483 19.31 3.31 0.94
N GLY A 484 20.41 2.75 0.42
CA GLY A 484 20.43 1.34 0.00
C GLY A 484 20.12 0.36 1.14
N ASN A 485 20.70 0.58 2.32
CA ASN A 485 20.44 -0.25 3.50
C ASN A 485 19.01 -0.09 4.03
N LEU A 486 18.45 1.11 3.95
CA LEU A 486 17.06 1.40 4.29
C LEU A 486 16.11 0.59 3.40
N LEU A 487 16.29 0.69 2.08
CA LEU A 487 15.45 -0.01 1.10
C LEU A 487 15.58 -1.53 1.20
N SER A 488 16.80 -2.04 1.37
CA SER A 488 17.02 -3.48 1.57
C SER A 488 16.35 -4.02 2.85
N GLN A 489 16.17 -3.21 3.89
CA GLN A 489 15.45 -3.60 5.11
C GLN A 489 13.93 -3.45 4.96
N CYS A 490 13.48 -2.45 4.19
CA CYS A 490 12.08 -2.27 3.85
C CYS A 490 11.54 -3.46 3.04
N ALA A 491 12.33 -3.95 2.06
CA ALA A 491 11.98 -5.09 1.22
C ALA A 491 11.59 -6.35 2.02
N SER A 492 10.69 -7.18 1.48
CA SER A 492 10.25 -8.41 2.16
C SER A 492 11.33 -9.48 2.24
N SER A 493 12.28 -9.50 1.30
CA SER A 493 13.47 -10.33 1.38
C SER A 493 14.60 -9.76 0.53
N LYS A 494 15.79 -10.39 0.55
CA LYS A 494 16.91 -9.99 -0.30
C LYS A 494 16.59 -10.09 -1.80
N SER A 495 15.71 -10.99 -2.23
CA SER A 495 15.28 -11.11 -3.63
C SER A 495 14.30 -10.03 -4.05
N HIS A 496 13.75 -9.28 -3.09
CA HIS A 496 12.81 -8.19 -3.30
C HIS A 496 13.50 -6.82 -3.38
N TYR A 497 14.81 -6.75 -3.11
CA TYR A 497 15.59 -5.53 -3.22
C TYR A 497 16.38 -5.51 -4.54
N PHE A 498 16.21 -4.43 -5.30
CA PHE A 498 16.89 -4.20 -6.57
C PHE A 498 17.70 -2.91 -6.51
N ASP A 499 19.00 -3.01 -6.75
CA ASP A 499 19.90 -1.86 -6.86
C ASP A 499 20.19 -1.57 -8.34
N ALA A 500 19.76 -0.40 -8.81
CA ALA A 500 19.83 0.03 -10.20
C ALA A 500 20.76 1.24 -10.32
N PRO A 501 22.10 1.04 -10.39
CA PRO A 501 23.06 2.13 -10.56
C PRO A 501 22.90 2.90 -11.88
N SER A 502 22.09 2.40 -12.82
CA SER A 502 21.68 3.11 -14.04
C SER A 502 20.21 2.89 -14.35
N ARG A 503 19.53 3.94 -14.83
CA ARG A 503 18.13 3.91 -15.31
C ARG A 503 17.87 2.92 -16.44
N ASN A 504 18.91 2.53 -17.18
CA ASN A 504 18.81 1.50 -18.21
C ASN A 504 18.48 0.11 -17.62
N GLN A 505 18.66 -0.08 -16.32
CA GLN A 505 18.33 -1.32 -15.61
C GLN A 505 16.87 -1.35 -15.12
N LEU A 506 16.11 -0.26 -15.22
CA LEU A 506 14.71 -0.25 -14.75
C LEU A 506 13.86 -1.27 -15.51
N ALA A 507 13.87 -1.24 -16.85
CA ALA A 507 13.09 -2.18 -17.66
C ALA A 507 13.38 -3.66 -17.32
N PRO A 508 14.65 -4.14 -17.26
CA PRO A 508 14.92 -5.52 -16.86
C PRO A 508 14.57 -5.83 -15.40
N ILE A 509 14.65 -4.86 -14.48
CA ILE A 509 14.20 -5.04 -13.09
C ILE A 509 12.69 -5.26 -13.04
N PHE A 510 11.91 -4.39 -13.69
CA PHE A 510 10.45 -4.54 -13.75
C PHE A 510 10.03 -5.85 -14.44
N ASP A 511 10.77 -6.32 -15.45
CA ASP A 511 10.56 -7.65 -16.04
C ASP A 511 10.88 -8.80 -15.07
N ALA A 512 11.93 -8.66 -14.24
CA ALA A 512 12.26 -9.63 -13.20
C ALA A 512 11.17 -9.68 -12.11
N ILE A 513 10.65 -8.53 -11.67
CA ILE A 513 9.54 -8.43 -10.72
C ILE A 513 8.31 -9.12 -11.32
N LYS A 514 7.92 -8.77 -12.55
CA LYS A 514 6.82 -9.44 -13.27
C LYS A 514 6.98 -10.95 -13.27
N LYS A 515 8.17 -11.47 -13.59
CA LYS A 515 8.45 -12.91 -13.58
C LYS A 515 8.34 -13.51 -12.18
N GLY A 516 8.73 -12.79 -11.13
CA GLY A 516 8.53 -13.18 -9.74
C GLY A 516 7.04 -13.34 -9.41
N VAL A 517 6.26 -12.30 -9.72
CA VAL A 517 4.79 -12.30 -9.55
C VAL A 517 4.13 -13.45 -10.31
N VAL A 518 4.54 -13.68 -11.57
CA VAL A 518 3.99 -14.78 -12.39
C VAL A 518 4.47 -16.15 -11.92
N LYS A 519 5.70 -16.29 -11.40
CA LYS A 519 6.20 -17.59 -10.92
C LYS A 519 5.41 -18.07 -9.71
N LEU A 520 4.98 -17.17 -8.82
CA LEU A 520 4.09 -17.50 -7.70
C LEU A 520 2.88 -18.30 -8.20
N ARG A 521 2.26 -17.91 -9.32
CA ARG A 521 1.16 -18.65 -9.99
C ARG A 521 1.48 -20.10 -10.37
N LEU A 522 2.74 -20.44 -10.64
CA LEU A 522 3.13 -21.79 -11.06
C LEU A 522 3.49 -22.70 -9.88
N THR A 523 3.72 -22.11 -8.70
CA THR A 523 4.18 -22.81 -7.49
C THR A 523 3.16 -22.79 -6.34
N SER A 524 2.10 -21.99 -6.45
CA SER A 524 0.98 -21.90 -5.51
C SER A 524 -0.14 -22.88 -5.84
#